data_AF-G1Q1U9-F1
#
_entry.id   AF-G1Q1U9-F1
#
_cell.length_a   1.000
_cell.length_b   1.000
_cell.length_c   1.000
_cell.angle_alpha   90.00
_cell.angle_beta   90.00
_cell.angle_gamma   90.00
#
_symmetry.space_group_name_H-M   'P 1'
#
loop_
_entity.id
_entity.type
_entity.pdbx_description
1 polymer ?
#
loop_
_entity_poly.entity_id
_entity_poly.type
_entity_poly.pdbx_seq_one_letter_code
_entity_poly.pdbx_strand_id
1 'polypeptide(L)'
;MSGGRFDFDDGGAYCGGWENGKAHGHGLCTGPKGQGEYSGSWNFGFEVAGVYTWPSGNTFEGYWSQGKRHGLGIETKGRWLYKGEW
;
A
#
# COMPACT_ATOMS: atom_id res chain seq x y z
N MET A 1 -5.94 -17.76 10.78
CA MET A 1 -6.12 -16.79 9.67
C MET A 1 -7.37 -15.97 9.96
N SER A 2 -7.27 -14.91 10.77
CA SER A 2 -8.36 -13.96 11.01
C SER A 2 -8.10 -12.70 10.18
N GLY A 3 -8.31 -12.83 8.87
CA GLY A 3 -8.38 -11.66 8.01
C GLY A 3 -9.73 -10.95 8.21
N GLY A 4 -9.77 -9.65 7.91
CA GLY A 4 -11.00 -8.86 8.02
C GLY A 4 -10.98 -7.67 7.08
N ARG A 5 -12.17 -7.12 6.84
CA ARG A 5 -12.38 -5.87 6.13
C ARG A 5 -12.78 -4.78 7.12
N PHE A 6 -12.18 -3.60 6.97
CA PHE A 6 -12.57 -2.38 7.67
C PHE A 6 -12.79 -1.28 6.63
N ASP A 7 -13.97 -0.68 6.63
CA ASP A 7 -14.32 0.44 5.76
C ASP A 7 -14.11 1.75 6.54
N PHE A 8 -13.39 2.69 5.94
CA PHE A 8 -13.10 4.00 6.52
C PHE A 8 -14.20 5.01 6.14
N ASP A 9 -14.48 5.98 7.01
CA ASP A 9 -15.49 7.02 6.75
C ASP A 9 -15.16 7.91 5.54
N ASP A 10 -13.90 7.93 5.11
CA ASP A 10 -13.43 8.68 3.95
C ASP A 10 -13.64 7.96 2.60
N GLY A 11 -14.26 6.77 2.64
CA GLY A 11 -14.54 5.92 1.48
C GLY A 11 -13.40 4.98 1.08
N GLY A 12 -12.30 4.95 1.84
CA GLY A 12 -11.29 3.91 1.72
C GLY A 12 -11.70 2.61 2.43
N ALA A 13 -10.89 1.56 2.28
CA ALA A 13 -11.06 0.32 3.02
C ALA A 13 -9.71 -0.38 3.20
N TYR A 14 -9.57 -1.17 4.26
CA TYR A 14 -8.50 -2.13 4.44
C TYR A 14 -9.06 -3.55 4.46
N CYS A 15 -8.49 -4.44 3.64
CA CYS A 15 -8.79 -5.87 3.61
C CYS A 15 -7.49 -6.64 3.85
N GLY A 16 -7.35 -7.26 5.02
CA GLY A 16 -6.11 -7.97 5.34
C GLY A 16 -6.06 -8.52 6.76
N GLY A 17 -4.83 -8.84 7.19
CA GLY A 17 -4.55 -9.31 8.53
C GLY A 17 -4.55 -8.19 9.57
N TRP A 18 -4.86 -8.57 10.81
CA TRP A 18 -4.87 -7.66 11.95
C TRP A 18 -4.09 -8.27 13.10
N GLU A 19 -3.30 -7.45 13.79
CA GLU A 19 -2.63 -7.80 15.03
C GLU A 19 -2.72 -6.62 16.00
N ASN A 20 -3.20 -6.89 17.22
CA ASN A 20 -3.40 -5.87 18.26
C ASN A 20 -4.19 -4.63 17.77
N GLY A 21 -5.23 -4.86 16.96
CA GLY A 21 -6.08 -3.82 16.40
C GLY A 21 -5.42 -2.99 15.29
N LYS A 22 -4.27 -3.40 14.77
CA LYS A 22 -3.55 -2.72 13.69
C LYS A 22 -3.41 -3.63 12.48
N ALA A 23 -3.40 -3.04 11.28
CA ALA A 23 -3.09 -3.76 10.05
C ALA A 23 -1.72 -4.47 10.18
N HIS A 24 -1.68 -5.77 9.90
CA HIS A 24 -0.47 -6.58 10.03
C HIS A 24 -0.49 -7.76 9.05
N GLY A 25 0.68 -8.13 8.52
CA GLY A 25 0.80 -9.16 7.50
C GLY A 25 0.42 -8.62 6.12
N HIS A 26 -0.14 -9.45 5.24
CA HIS A 26 -0.53 -9.00 3.91
C HIS A 26 -1.94 -8.39 3.90
N GLY A 27 -2.11 -7.30 3.15
CA GLY A 27 -3.39 -6.65 2.98
C GLY A 27 -3.43 -5.64 1.84
N LEU A 28 -4.65 -5.30 1.43
CA LEU A 28 -5.00 -4.28 0.45
C LEU A 28 -5.64 -3.09 1.18
N CYS A 29 -5.11 -1.89 0.96
CA CYS A 29 -5.68 -0.63 1.45
C CYS A 29 -6.06 0.25 0.27
N THR A 30 -7.31 0.70 0.17
CA THR A 30 -7.73 1.70 -0.81
C THR A 30 -7.76 3.08 -0.17
N GLY A 31 -7.26 4.07 -0.90
CA GLY A 31 -7.24 5.46 -0.45
C GLY A 31 -8.62 6.11 -0.43
N PRO A 32 -8.75 7.26 0.25
CA PRO A 32 -10.01 8.01 0.38
C PRO A 32 -10.64 8.30 -0.98
N LYS A 33 -11.93 8.03 -1.13
CA LYS A 33 -12.68 8.29 -2.38
C LYS A 33 -12.00 7.76 -3.66
N GLY A 34 -11.33 6.60 -3.55
CA GLY A 34 -10.65 5.98 -4.70
C GLY A 34 -9.31 6.63 -5.05
N GLN A 35 -8.64 7.31 -4.11
CA GLN A 35 -7.29 7.86 -4.28
C GLN A 35 -6.21 6.77 -4.21
N GLY A 36 -6.26 5.85 -5.16
CA GLY A 36 -5.28 4.77 -5.34
C GLY A 36 -5.44 3.63 -4.35
N GLU A 37 -4.55 2.66 -4.46
CA GLU A 37 -4.55 1.46 -3.63
C GLU A 37 -3.12 1.00 -3.34
N TYR A 38 -2.92 0.47 -2.14
CA TYR A 38 -1.71 -0.22 -1.71
C TYR A 38 -2.01 -1.69 -1.52
N SER A 39 -1.22 -2.58 -2.11
CA SER A 39 -1.22 -4.01 -1.86
C SER A 39 0.16 -4.46 -1.41
N GLY A 40 0.27 -5.04 -0.22
CA GLY A 40 1.57 -5.41 0.30
C GLY A 40 1.58 -5.85 1.75
N SER A 41 2.78 -5.82 2.32
CA SER A 41 3.08 -6.19 3.69
C SER A 41 2.91 -5.00 4.62
N TRP A 42 2.26 -5.26 5.75
CA TRP A 42 1.96 -4.32 6.82
C TRP A 42 2.62 -4.79 8.11
N ASN A 43 3.14 -3.84 8.88
CA ASN A 43 3.67 -4.08 10.21
C ASN A 43 3.11 -3.04 11.18
N PHE A 44 2.20 -3.48 12.05
CA PHE A 44 1.56 -2.65 13.08
C PHE A 44 1.02 -1.31 12.55
N GLY A 45 0.31 -1.35 11.43
CA GLY A 45 -0.37 -0.20 10.83
C GLY A 45 0.46 0.55 9.78
N PHE A 46 1.71 0.14 9.53
CA PHE A 46 2.58 0.77 8.53
C PHE A 46 2.87 -0.16 7.37
N GLU A 47 2.92 0.39 6.17
CA GLU A 47 3.40 -0.27 4.97
C GLU A 47 4.90 -0.60 5.12
N VAL A 48 5.31 -1.78 4.64
CA VAL A 48 6.71 -2.23 4.68
C VAL A 48 7.25 -2.47 3.28
N ALA A 49 6.55 -3.27 2.48
CA ALA A 49 6.95 -3.63 1.12
C ALA A 49 5.71 -3.99 0.32
N GLY A 50 5.53 -3.38 -0.84
CA GLY A 50 4.33 -3.58 -1.64
C GLY A 50 4.25 -2.68 -2.85
N VAL A 51 3.11 -2.78 -3.52
CA VAL A 51 2.78 -2.00 -4.71
C VAL A 51 1.72 -0.98 -4.35
N TYR A 52 1.98 0.29 -4.69
CA TYR A 52 0.95 1.30 -4.73
C TYR A 52 0.58 1.62 -6.17
N THR A 53 -0.71 1.60 -6.47
CA THR A 53 -1.28 1.96 -7.77
C THR A 53 -2.02 3.29 -7.61
N TRP A 54 -1.58 4.31 -8.33
CA TRP A 54 -2.28 5.58 -8.40
C TRP A 54 -3.50 5.48 -9.33
N PRO A 55 -4.52 6.36 -9.18
CA PRO A 55 -5.67 6.39 -10.09
C PRO A 55 -5.31 6.57 -11.57
N SER A 56 -4.14 7.14 -11.86
CA SER A 56 -3.61 7.27 -13.23
C SER A 56 -3.14 5.95 -13.84
N GLY A 57 -3.08 4.86 -13.06
CA GLY A 57 -2.45 3.60 -13.43
C GLY A 57 -0.93 3.58 -13.27
N ASN A 58 -0.32 4.68 -12.80
CA ASN A 58 1.08 4.65 -12.40
C ASN A 58 1.26 3.71 -11.21
N THR A 59 2.44 3.12 -11.06
CA THR A 59 2.74 2.21 -9.96
C THR A 59 4.09 2.47 -9.33
N PHE A 60 4.20 2.12 -8.05
CA PHE A 60 5.48 1.98 -7.36
C PHE A 60 5.47 0.66 -6.61
N GLU A 61 6.43 -0.20 -6.93
CA GLU A 61 6.70 -1.45 -6.24
C GLU A 61 8.02 -1.31 -5.49
N GLY A 62 8.02 -1.48 -4.17
CA GLY A 62 9.24 -1.34 -3.39
C GLY A 62 8.99 -1.28 -1.90
N TYR A 63 9.98 -0.78 -1.16
CA TYR A 63 9.86 -0.58 0.27
C TYR A 63 9.14 0.71 0.62
N TRP A 64 8.55 0.71 1.81
CA TRP A 64 7.77 1.80 2.34
C TRP A 64 8.19 2.08 3.78
N SER A 65 8.14 3.35 4.16
CA SER A 65 8.39 3.78 5.52
C SER A 65 7.60 5.07 5.77
N GLN A 66 6.80 5.09 6.83
CA GLN A 66 6.01 6.26 7.23
C GLN A 66 5.13 6.81 6.09
N GLY A 67 4.45 5.92 5.35
CA GLY A 67 3.58 6.28 4.22
C GLY A 67 4.30 6.82 2.99
N LYS A 68 5.63 6.70 2.93
CA LYS A 68 6.45 7.15 1.80
C LYS A 68 7.21 5.98 1.18
N ARG A 69 7.44 6.08 -0.13
CA ARG A 69 8.37 5.22 -0.86
C ARG A 69 9.75 5.33 -0.23
N HIS A 70 10.44 4.21 -0.11
CA HIS A 70 11.75 4.14 0.53
C HIS A 70 12.61 3.03 -0.06
N GLY A 71 13.93 3.16 0.03
CA GLY A 71 14.87 2.10 -0.32
C GLY A 71 14.73 1.68 -1.78
N LEU A 72 15.02 0.42 -2.08
CA LEU A 72 14.94 -0.09 -3.45
C LEU A 72 13.50 -0.24 -3.94
N GLY A 73 13.28 0.07 -5.21
CA GLY A 73 11.97 -0.10 -5.85
C GLY A 73 11.98 0.06 -7.37
N ILE A 74 10.77 0.06 -7.93
CA ILE A 74 10.48 0.24 -9.34
C ILE A 74 9.28 1.19 -9.45
N GLU A 75 9.46 2.36 -10.06
CA GLU A 75 8.36 3.26 -10.40
C GLU A 75 8.04 3.15 -11.89
N THR A 76 6.76 2.90 -12.21
CA THR A 76 6.24 2.91 -13.58
C THR A 76 5.34 4.12 -13.77
N LYS A 77 5.66 4.95 -14.77
CA LYS A 77 4.90 6.14 -15.17
C LYS A 77 4.65 6.13 -16.68
N GLY A 78 3.51 5.59 -17.10
CA GLY A 78 3.22 5.37 -18.52
C GLY A 78 4.27 4.46 -19.16
N ARG A 79 5.08 5.00 -20.08
CA ARG A 79 6.19 4.27 -20.72
C ARG A 79 7.52 4.35 -19.97
N TRP A 80 7.58 5.16 -18.92
CA TRP A 80 8.80 5.33 -18.13
C TRP A 80 8.85 4.31 -17.02
N LEU A 81 10.03 3.73 -16.83
CA LEU A 81 10.34 2.84 -15.75
C LEU A 81 11.65 3.30 -15.12
N TYR A 82 11.62 3.55 -13.82
CA TYR A 82 12.80 3.88 -13.02
C TYR A 82 13.03 2.78 -11.99
N LYS A 83 14.27 2.31 -11.91
CA LYS A 83 14.75 1.33 -10.92
C LYS A 83 15.88 1.98 -10.14
N GLY A 84 15.74 2.11 -8.84
CA GLY A 84 16.72 2.84 -8.04
C GLY A 84 16.40 2.82 -6.55
N GLU A 85 16.85 3.86 -5.86
CA GLU A 85 16.57 4.09 -4.43
C GLU A 85 15.66 5.31 -4.26
N TRP A 86 14.77 5.25 -3.25
CA TRP A 86 13.82 6.30 -2.86
C TRP A 86 14.02 6.76 -1.41
#